data_AF-A0A652YHZ6-F1
#
_entry.id   AF-A0A652YHZ6-F1
#
_cell.length_a   1.000
_cell.length_b   1.000
_cell.length_c   1.000
_cell.angle_alpha   90.00
_cell.angle_beta   90.00
_cell.angle_gamma   90.00
#
_symmetry.space_group_name_H-M   'P 1'
#
loop_
_entity.id
_entity.type
_entity.pdbx_description
1 polymer ?
#
loop_
_entity_poly.entity_id
_entity_poly.type
_entity_poly.pdbx_seq_one_letter_code
_entity_poly.pdbx_strand_id
1 'polypeptide(L)'
;MLSILLAQLPTTEPPAPPDIPAETLPPAEIPSPPTIPVTFEELKSFLDAASSTPGWLTQPWATLFASLAVLLSGYLVYRNGKKTRGQTETHFGTSHDLEVTRGLRDRFTTIAGQLADPASAVRTAGVYAMEALANDWLTRGDKSEAQACINVLCSYVRTPYAPPQDRGQNQTSRIVRTTLTDRIVEDHYEYRLDDREIRQSIIRTIAAHLKSDSEVKWSDLDFDFTGAYLDNADFSNTIFNKRVSFERAELLGLSARFDYVTFMSSVRFDGAQFYSDLTTFDDAKFLGAYNNFCDAKFGSKHNRFDQVEFASADGITNFTDSEFGGDDASFESTQFKSRNTLFVRAKLHSDRTWFTDATFDGSTTSFQGSSFAGEAVDFDRAKFQAKNTTFQKAEFSGGSTSFTDSDFLGEWTRFGYVKFNGHQTSFNKSTFGGTRVNFGGTEFNSEGETTFYNAKFVGDRISFKWSIFNGTVSFDLPEVWANVEFDWSAKVPYEMKEMKPDNVSPDIWPPALMESHSAEDDEESEGHD
;
A
#
# COMPACT_ATOMS: atom_id res chain seq x y z
N MET A 1 -12.08 -10.70 20.55
CA MET A 1 -12.95 -11.70 21.22
C MET A 1 -12.23 -12.99 21.61
N LEU A 2 -11.03 -13.29 21.09
CA LEU A 2 -10.26 -14.47 21.53
C LEU A 2 -9.64 -14.33 22.94
N SER A 3 -9.45 -13.11 23.43
CA SER A 3 -8.79 -12.84 24.73
C SER A 3 -9.70 -13.00 25.96
N ILE A 4 -11.01 -13.18 25.80
CA ILE A 4 -11.98 -13.21 26.92
C ILE A 4 -12.43 -14.65 27.25
N LEU A 5 -12.21 -15.62 26.36
CA LEU A 5 -12.65 -17.01 26.60
C LEU A 5 -11.69 -17.86 27.45
N LEU A 6 -10.46 -17.39 27.72
CA LEU A 6 -9.38 -18.20 28.30
C LEU A 6 -9.27 -18.14 29.84
N ALA A 7 -10.14 -17.40 30.54
CA ALA A 7 -9.91 -17.09 31.96
C ALA A 7 -10.73 -17.90 33.00
N GLN A 8 -11.57 -18.87 32.62
CA GLN A 8 -12.41 -19.58 33.60
C GLN A 8 -12.67 -21.06 33.29
N LEU A 9 -11.67 -21.93 33.45
CA LEU A 9 -11.90 -23.38 33.64
C LEU A 9 -10.91 -23.96 34.65
N PRO A 10 -11.37 -24.59 35.77
CA PRO A 10 -10.52 -25.36 36.65
C PRO A 10 -10.23 -26.75 36.08
N THR A 11 -9.00 -27.22 36.33
CA THR A 11 -8.50 -28.55 35.97
C THR A 11 -9.11 -29.63 36.86
N THR A 12 -9.97 -30.48 36.30
CA THR A 12 -10.29 -31.81 36.87
C THR A 12 -10.34 -32.85 35.76
N GLU A 13 -9.66 -33.96 36.01
CA GLU A 13 -9.53 -35.17 35.18
C GLU A 13 -10.91 -35.74 34.76
N PRO A 14 -11.10 -36.22 33.52
CA PRO A 14 -12.40 -36.70 33.06
C PRO A 14 -12.69 -38.12 33.57
N PRO A 15 -13.93 -38.43 34.02
CA PRO A 15 -14.30 -39.79 34.37
C PRO A 15 -14.49 -40.66 33.11
N ALA A 16 -14.21 -41.96 33.26
CA ALA A 16 -14.41 -42.97 32.23
C ALA A 16 -15.88 -43.05 31.75
N PRO A 17 -16.14 -43.32 30.46
CA PRO A 17 -17.48 -43.32 29.91
C PRO A 17 -18.29 -44.54 30.40
N PRO A 18 -19.59 -44.40 30.70
CA PRO A 18 -20.47 -45.53 30.94
C PRO A 18 -20.79 -46.27 29.64
N ASP A 19 -20.82 -47.61 29.70
CA ASP A 19 -21.36 -48.48 28.65
C ASP A 19 -22.85 -48.20 28.44
N ILE A 20 -23.21 -47.59 27.32
CA ILE A 20 -24.60 -47.35 26.88
C ILE A 20 -24.85 -48.27 25.66
N PRO A 21 -25.85 -49.17 25.71
CA PRO A 21 -26.19 -50.02 24.57
C PRO A 21 -26.71 -49.17 23.41
N ALA A 22 -26.36 -49.57 22.19
CA ALA A 22 -26.75 -48.93 20.94
C ALA A 22 -28.27 -48.89 20.77
N GLU A 23 -28.89 -47.79 21.18
CA GLU A 23 -30.26 -47.45 20.85
C GLU A 23 -30.23 -46.58 19.60
N THR A 24 -30.60 -47.18 18.47
CA THR A 24 -30.78 -46.52 17.19
C THR A 24 -31.80 -45.39 17.34
N LEU A 25 -31.36 -44.14 17.26
CA LEU A 25 -32.23 -42.99 17.05
C LEU A 25 -33.11 -43.26 15.82
N PRO A 26 -34.44 -43.10 15.91
CA PRO A 26 -35.29 -43.21 14.73
C PRO A 26 -34.90 -42.11 13.75
N PRO A 27 -34.99 -42.35 12.43
CA PRO A 27 -34.69 -41.34 11.43
C PRO A 27 -35.57 -40.11 11.67
N ALA A 28 -35.01 -38.92 11.53
CA ALA A 28 -35.74 -37.67 11.60
C ALA A 28 -36.99 -37.78 10.71
N GLU A 29 -38.18 -37.73 11.32
CA GLU A 29 -39.43 -37.64 10.59
C GLU A 29 -39.41 -36.35 9.78
N ILE A 30 -39.23 -36.50 8.47
CA ILE A 30 -39.64 -35.50 7.50
C ILE A 30 -41.14 -35.29 7.78
N PRO A 31 -41.60 -34.10 8.19
CA PRO A 31 -43.03 -33.86 8.29
C PRO A 31 -43.60 -34.08 6.90
N SER A 32 -44.40 -35.14 6.77
CA SER A 32 -45.14 -35.40 5.54
C SER A 32 -45.88 -34.12 5.19
N PRO A 33 -45.90 -33.70 3.90
CA PRO A 33 -46.62 -32.50 3.52
C PRO A 33 -48.06 -32.61 4.04
N PRO A 34 -48.72 -31.50 4.41
CA PRO A 34 -50.15 -31.52 4.61
C PRO A 34 -50.79 -31.89 3.27
N THR A 35 -50.92 -33.19 3.05
CA THR A 35 -51.85 -33.74 2.09
C THR A 35 -53.16 -33.36 2.73
N ILE A 36 -53.82 -32.32 2.24
CA ILE A 36 -55.28 -32.28 2.39
C ILE A 36 -55.69 -33.45 1.52
N PRO A 37 -55.99 -34.64 2.09
CA PRO A 37 -56.57 -35.65 1.26
C PRO A 37 -57.96 -35.09 1.01
N VAL A 38 -58.22 -34.60 -0.20
CA VAL A 38 -59.62 -34.61 -0.62
C VAL A 38 -59.96 -36.09 -0.62
N THR A 39 -60.51 -36.54 0.50
CA THR A 39 -60.76 -37.96 0.73
C THR A 39 -61.76 -38.39 -0.33
N PHE A 40 -61.75 -39.66 -0.71
CA PHE A 40 -62.78 -40.18 -1.60
C PHE A 40 -64.19 -39.87 -1.08
N GLU A 41 -64.36 -39.71 0.25
CA GLU A 41 -65.60 -39.27 0.87
C GLU A 41 -65.94 -37.78 0.66
N GLU A 42 -64.97 -36.85 0.67
CA GLU A 42 -65.23 -35.43 0.36
C GLU A 42 -65.55 -35.21 -1.11
N LEU A 43 -64.88 -35.94 -2.01
CA LEU A 43 -65.19 -35.96 -3.44
C LEU A 43 -66.55 -36.61 -3.72
N LYS A 44 -66.89 -37.67 -2.99
CA LYS A 44 -68.20 -38.34 -3.04
C LYS A 44 -69.32 -37.44 -2.49
N SER A 45 -69.10 -36.70 -1.40
CA SER A 45 -70.13 -35.79 -0.85
C SER A 45 -70.41 -34.62 -1.79
N PHE A 46 -69.40 -34.13 -2.52
CA PHE A 46 -69.58 -33.08 -3.53
C PHE A 46 -70.30 -33.60 -4.80
N LEU A 47 -70.02 -34.85 -5.20
CA LEU A 47 -70.74 -35.55 -6.28
C LEU A 47 -72.18 -35.91 -5.88
N ASP A 48 -72.43 -36.30 -4.64
CA ASP A 48 -73.76 -36.56 -4.08
C ASP A 48 -74.58 -35.26 -3.97
N ALA A 49 -73.94 -34.14 -3.59
CA ALA A 49 -74.57 -32.82 -3.61
C ALA A 49 -74.89 -32.35 -5.05
N ALA A 50 -74.00 -32.60 -6.02
CA ALA A 50 -74.22 -32.28 -7.43
C ALA A 50 -75.25 -33.20 -8.12
N SER A 51 -75.49 -34.41 -7.60
CA SER A 51 -76.51 -35.35 -8.10
C SER A 51 -77.88 -35.18 -7.43
N SER A 52 -77.99 -34.33 -6.40
CA SER A 52 -79.29 -33.86 -5.89
C SER A 52 -79.95 -32.89 -6.88
N THR A 53 -80.56 -33.44 -7.92
CA THR A 53 -81.26 -32.66 -8.95
C THR A 53 -82.52 -32.02 -8.36
N PRO A 54 -82.69 -30.68 -8.37
CA PRO A 54 -84.02 -30.10 -8.24
C PRO A 54 -84.85 -30.54 -9.45
N GLY A 55 -86.11 -30.91 -9.24
CA GLY A 55 -86.99 -31.64 -10.20
C GLY A 55 -87.34 -30.96 -11.54
N TRP A 56 -86.55 -29.98 -11.98
CA TRP A 56 -86.71 -29.24 -13.23
C TRP A 56 -85.51 -29.38 -14.21
N LEU A 57 -84.44 -30.11 -13.86
CA LEU A 57 -83.30 -30.38 -14.76
C LEU A 57 -83.37 -31.77 -15.40
N THR A 58 -83.48 -31.85 -16.72
CA THR A 58 -83.35 -33.11 -17.48
C THR A 58 -81.90 -33.60 -17.57
N GLN A 59 -81.70 -34.91 -17.67
CA GLN A 59 -80.42 -35.65 -17.77
C GLN A 59 -79.24 -34.96 -18.52
N PRO A 60 -79.43 -34.25 -19.66
CA PRO A 60 -78.32 -33.63 -20.40
C PRO A 60 -77.54 -32.55 -19.63
N TRP A 61 -78.22 -31.79 -18.76
CA TRP A 61 -77.61 -30.65 -18.08
C TRP A 61 -76.81 -31.07 -16.85
N ALA A 62 -77.22 -32.13 -16.14
CA ALA A 62 -76.49 -32.67 -15.00
C ALA A 62 -75.10 -33.20 -15.41
N THR A 63 -75.01 -33.90 -16.56
CA THR A 63 -73.73 -34.38 -17.10
C THR A 63 -72.81 -33.23 -17.50
N LEU A 64 -73.36 -32.14 -18.06
CA LEU A 64 -72.59 -30.94 -18.41
C LEU A 64 -72.03 -30.23 -17.18
N PHE A 65 -72.82 -30.06 -16.12
CA PHE A 65 -72.35 -29.45 -14.87
C PHE A 65 -71.32 -30.31 -14.15
N ALA A 66 -71.51 -31.64 -14.12
CA ALA A 66 -70.51 -32.56 -13.57
C ALA A 66 -69.19 -32.50 -14.36
N SER A 67 -69.26 -32.44 -15.70
CA SER A 67 -68.08 -32.29 -16.57
C SER A 67 -67.34 -30.99 -16.29
N LEU A 68 -68.06 -29.88 -16.14
CA LEU A 68 -67.51 -28.56 -15.84
C LEU A 68 -66.86 -28.53 -14.46
N ALA A 69 -67.50 -29.15 -13.46
CA ALA A 69 -66.96 -29.26 -12.11
C ALA A 69 -65.64 -30.06 -12.10
N VAL A 70 -65.57 -31.18 -12.83
CA VAL A 70 -64.34 -31.98 -12.98
C VAL A 70 -63.22 -31.18 -13.65
N LEU A 71 -63.52 -30.44 -14.73
CA LEU A 71 -62.54 -29.58 -15.40
C LEU A 71 -62.05 -28.43 -14.50
N LEU A 72 -62.96 -27.80 -13.74
CA LEU A 72 -62.63 -26.74 -12.79
C LEU A 72 -61.75 -27.28 -11.64
N SER A 73 -62.05 -28.48 -11.17
CA SER A 73 -61.27 -29.18 -10.15
C SER A 73 -59.87 -29.52 -10.67
N GLY A 74 -59.78 -30.08 -11.89
CA GLY A 74 -58.50 -30.35 -12.56
C GLY A 74 -57.66 -29.09 -12.78
N TYR A 75 -58.30 -27.97 -13.15
CA TYR A 75 -57.63 -26.67 -13.32
C TYR A 75 -57.11 -26.11 -11.99
N LEU A 76 -57.90 -26.18 -10.91
CA LEU A 76 -57.46 -25.75 -9.58
C LEU A 76 -56.32 -26.60 -9.04
N VAL A 77 -56.38 -27.92 -9.22
CA VAL A 77 -55.29 -28.85 -8.86
C VAL A 77 -54.03 -28.55 -9.65
N TYR A 78 -54.13 -28.31 -10.97
CA TYR A 78 -52.99 -27.93 -11.80
C TYR A 78 -52.38 -26.58 -11.37
N ARG A 79 -53.22 -25.58 -11.11
CA ARG A 79 -52.79 -24.23 -10.68
C ARG A 79 -52.13 -24.25 -9.30
N ASN A 80 -52.71 -24.97 -8.35
CA ASN A 80 -52.12 -25.16 -7.03
C ASN A 80 -50.82 -25.97 -7.14
N GLY A 81 -50.81 -27.08 -7.90
CA GLY A 81 -49.60 -27.87 -8.13
C GLY A 81 -48.45 -27.06 -8.74
N LYS A 82 -48.73 -26.17 -9.69
CA LYS A 82 -47.71 -25.27 -10.27
C LYS A 82 -47.21 -24.23 -9.26
N LYS A 83 -48.10 -23.66 -8.44
CA LYS A 83 -47.71 -22.70 -7.39
C LYS A 83 -46.91 -23.36 -6.27
N THR A 84 -47.31 -24.56 -5.84
CA THR A 84 -46.60 -25.36 -4.83
C THR A 84 -45.23 -25.77 -5.35
N ARG A 85 -45.10 -26.24 -6.60
CA ARG A 85 -43.79 -26.55 -7.20
C ARG A 85 -42.86 -25.34 -7.21
N GLY A 86 -43.35 -24.18 -7.63
CA GLY A 86 -42.57 -22.94 -7.57
C GLY A 86 -42.15 -22.56 -6.14
N GLN A 87 -43.05 -22.70 -5.16
CA GLN A 87 -42.72 -22.44 -3.76
C GLN A 87 -41.71 -23.46 -3.19
N THR A 88 -41.86 -24.74 -3.51
CA THR A 88 -40.92 -25.79 -3.08
C THR A 88 -39.55 -25.62 -3.71
N GLU A 89 -39.47 -25.25 -5.00
CA GLU A 89 -38.19 -24.96 -5.67
C GLU A 89 -37.49 -23.76 -5.03
N THR A 90 -38.22 -22.67 -4.76
CA THR A 90 -37.64 -21.51 -4.07
C THR A 90 -37.23 -21.83 -2.63
N HIS A 91 -38.08 -22.53 -1.86
CA HIS A 91 -37.79 -22.90 -0.48
C HIS A 91 -36.61 -23.87 -0.40
N PHE A 92 -36.52 -24.84 -1.31
CA PHE A 92 -35.41 -25.78 -1.41
C PHE A 92 -34.12 -25.04 -1.78
N GLY A 93 -34.17 -24.13 -2.76
CA GLY A 93 -33.03 -23.28 -3.12
C GLY A 93 -32.54 -22.43 -1.94
N THR A 94 -33.44 -21.71 -1.25
CA THR A 94 -33.08 -20.89 -0.09
C THR A 94 -32.58 -21.74 1.08
N SER A 95 -33.20 -22.89 1.35
CA SER A 95 -32.78 -23.77 2.44
C SER A 95 -31.41 -24.39 2.17
N HIS A 96 -31.17 -24.84 0.94
CA HIS A 96 -29.88 -25.37 0.51
C HIS A 96 -28.78 -24.29 0.61
N ASP A 97 -29.07 -23.06 0.17
CA ASP A 97 -28.12 -21.96 0.27
C ASP A 97 -27.78 -21.58 1.72
N LEU A 98 -28.79 -21.58 2.60
CA LEU A 98 -28.60 -21.39 4.04
C LEU A 98 -27.78 -22.52 4.68
N GLU A 99 -28.01 -23.77 4.27
CA GLU A 99 -27.27 -24.94 4.75
C GLU A 99 -25.80 -24.89 4.32
N VAL A 100 -25.52 -24.58 3.04
CA VAL A 100 -24.16 -24.38 2.55
C VAL A 100 -23.46 -23.26 3.32
N THR A 101 -24.14 -22.11 3.50
CA THR A 101 -23.60 -20.97 4.25
C THR A 101 -23.30 -21.34 5.71
N ARG A 102 -24.18 -22.09 6.38
CA ARG A 102 -23.92 -22.61 7.74
C ARG A 102 -22.71 -23.54 7.77
N GLY A 103 -22.63 -24.49 6.85
CA GLY A 103 -21.49 -25.42 6.77
C GLY A 103 -20.15 -24.72 6.56
N LEU A 104 -20.11 -23.66 5.76
CA LEU A 104 -18.89 -22.84 5.59
C LEU A 104 -18.52 -22.04 6.85
N ARG A 105 -19.50 -21.48 7.57
CA ARG A 105 -19.25 -20.80 8.86
C ARG A 105 -18.83 -21.75 9.98
N ASP A 106 -19.34 -22.98 9.97
CA ASP A 106 -18.90 -24.02 10.89
C ASP A 106 -17.43 -24.39 10.61
N ARG A 107 -17.08 -24.59 9.33
CA ARG A 107 -15.68 -24.77 8.89
C ARG A 107 -14.78 -23.62 9.32
N PHE A 108 -15.23 -22.37 9.16
CA PHE A 108 -14.48 -21.19 9.61
C PHE A 108 -14.06 -21.30 11.08
N THR A 109 -15.00 -21.64 11.95
CA THR A 109 -14.76 -21.76 13.39
C THR A 109 -13.75 -22.86 13.70
N THR A 110 -13.87 -24.02 13.04
CA THR A 110 -12.93 -25.13 13.18
C THR A 110 -11.52 -24.75 12.72
N ILE A 111 -11.38 -24.12 11.55
CA ILE A 111 -10.09 -23.75 10.97
C ILE A 111 -9.41 -22.66 11.80
N ALA A 112 -10.18 -21.67 12.29
CA ALA A 112 -9.66 -20.66 13.21
C ALA A 112 -9.09 -21.31 14.49
N GLY A 113 -9.71 -22.38 14.99
CA GLY A 113 -9.18 -23.20 16.08
C GLY A 113 -7.86 -23.89 15.72
N GLN A 114 -7.74 -24.46 14.51
CA GLN A 114 -6.51 -25.09 14.03
C GLN A 114 -5.33 -24.12 13.96
N LEU A 115 -5.57 -22.86 13.57
CA LEU A 115 -4.54 -21.81 13.57
C LEU A 115 -4.09 -21.42 14.98
N ALA A 116 -4.87 -21.72 16.03
CA ALA A 116 -4.48 -21.49 17.41
C ALA A 116 -3.79 -22.70 18.07
N ASP A 117 -3.68 -23.82 17.36
CA ASP A 117 -3.16 -25.08 17.90
C ASP A 117 -1.65 -24.99 18.24
N PRO A 118 -1.17 -25.62 19.33
CA PRO A 118 0.25 -25.63 19.68
C PRO A 118 1.13 -26.39 18.66
N ALA A 119 0.59 -27.36 17.91
CA ALA A 119 1.33 -28.12 16.91
C ALA A 119 1.45 -27.33 15.59
N SER A 120 2.68 -27.15 15.10
CA SER A 120 2.96 -26.43 13.85
C SER A 120 2.28 -27.07 12.64
N ALA A 121 2.27 -28.41 12.55
CA ALA A 121 1.60 -29.13 11.47
C ALA A 121 0.09 -28.84 11.39
N VAL A 122 -0.59 -28.71 12.54
CA VAL A 122 -2.02 -28.38 12.60
C VAL A 122 -2.26 -26.95 12.15
N ARG A 123 -1.40 -26.00 12.56
CA ARG A 123 -1.48 -24.62 12.08
C ARG A 123 -1.24 -24.51 10.58
N THR A 124 -0.26 -25.24 10.03
CA THR A 124 -0.02 -25.30 8.58
C THR A 124 -1.26 -25.79 7.83
N ALA A 125 -1.89 -26.88 8.29
CA ALA A 125 -3.14 -27.36 7.72
C ALA A 125 -4.25 -26.30 7.82
N GLY A 126 -4.31 -25.57 8.93
CA GLY A 126 -5.21 -24.44 9.14
C GLY A 126 -5.03 -23.32 8.12
N VAL A 127 -3.80 -22.99 7.71
CA VAL A 127 -3.54 -21.97 6.68
C VAL A 127 -4.16 -22.38 5.34
N TYR A 128 -3.88 -23.60 4.87
CA TYR A 128 -4.42 -24.09 3.59
C TYR A 128 -5.94 -24.27 3.64
N ALA A 129 -6.49 -24.69 4.78
CA ALA A 129 -7.93 -24.80 4.94
C ALA A 129 -8.61 -23.42 4.94
N MET A 130 -7.97 -22.40 5.52
CA MET A 130 -8.47 -21.02 5.53
C MET A 130 -8.41 -20.39 4.13
N GLU A 131 -7.35 -20.68 3.37
CA GLU A 131 -7.23 -20.32 1.95
C GLU A 131 -8.38 -20.91 1.13
N ALA A 132 -8.61 -22.21 1.24
CA ALA A 132 -9.70 -22.89 0.54
C ALA A 132 -11.07 -22.30 0.92
N LEU A 133 -11.29 -21.99 2.20
CA LEU A 133 -12.53 -21.38 2.67
C LEU A 133 -12.73 -19.96 2.12
N ALA A 134 -11.67 -19.14 2.08
CA ALA A 134 -11.75 -17.81 1.47
C ALA A 134 -12.11 -17.91 -0.02
N ASN A 135 -11.52 -18.87 -0.74
CA ASN A 135 -11.80 -19.13 -2.15
C ASN A 135 -13.24 -19.63 -2.36
N ASP A 136 -13.76 -20.49 -1.49
CA ASP A 136 -15.16 -20.94 -1.50
C ASP A 136 -16.12 -19.74 -1.35
N TRP A 137 -15.83 -18.81 -0.44
CA TRP A 137 -16.64 -17.61 -0.25
C TRP A 137 -16.59 -16.64 -1.44
N LEU A 138 -15.40 -16.41 -2.00
CA LEU A 138 -15.24 -15.55 -3.18
C LEU A 138 -15.96 -16.14 -4.42
N THR A 139 -15.92 -17.46 -4.60
CA THR A 139 -16.63 -18.15 -5.69
C THR A 139 -18.14 -17.96 -5.58
N ARG A 140 -18.66 -17.82 -4.35
CA ARG A 140 -20.07 -17.51 -4.06
C ARG A 140 -20.39 -16.01 -4.13
N GLY A 141 -19.39 -15.16 -4.30
CA GLY A 141 -19.54 -13.70 -4.34
C GLY A 141 -19.64 -13.03 -2.97
N ASP A 142 -19.42 -13.75 -1.87
CA ASP A 142 -19.47 -13.19 -0.51
C ASP A 142 -18.09 -12.67 -0.08
N LYS A 143 -17.79 -11.44 -0.48
CA LYS A 143 -16.53 -10.77 -0.12
C LYS A 143 -16.41 -10.50 1.39
N SER A 144 -17.53 -10.39 2.11
CA SER A 144 -17.51 -10.10 3.56
C SER A 144 -17.00 -11.30 4.35
N GLU A 145 -17.48 -12.50 4.02
CA GLU A 145 -17.02 -13.74 4.66
C GLU A 145 -15.59 -14.11 4.23
N ALA A 146 -15.23 -13.86 2.98
CA ALA A 146 -13.84 -13.99 2.53
C ALA A 146 -12.91 -13.04 3.30
N GLN A 147 -13.31 -11.78 3.50
CA GLN A 147 -12.55 -10.82 4.29
C GLN A 147 -12.37 -11.29 5.74
N ALA A 148 -13.35 -11.96 6.34
CA ALA A 148 -13.21 -12.53 7.68
C ALA A 148 -12.08 -13.58 7.73
N CYS A 149 -11.95 -14.41 6.68
CA CYS A 149 -10.85 -15.37 6.55
C CYS A 149 -9.48 -14.66 6.46
N ILE A 150 -9.37 -13.63 5.63
CA ILE A 150 -8.14 -12.81 5.51
C ILE A 150 -7.79 -12.14 6.83
N ASN A 151 -8.79 -11.60 7.54
CA ASN A 151 -8.58 -10.96 8.84
C ASN A 151 -7.98 -11.92 9.88
N VAL A 152 -8.35 -13.21 9.86
CA VAL A 152 -7.74 -14.21 10.75
C VAL A 152 -6.28 -14.47 10.38
N LEU A 153 -5.98 -14.60 9.09
CA LEU A 153 -4.61 -14.77 8.60
C LEU A 153 -3.72 -13.55 8.94
N CYS A 154 -4.20 -12.33 8.66
CA CYS A 154 -3.53 -11.09 9.04
C CYS A 154 -3.39 -10.96 10.57
N SER A 155 -4.42 -11.35 11.34
CA SER A 155 -4.33 -11.37 12.80
C SER A 155 -3.25 -12.33 13.31
N TYR A 156 -3.05 -13.48 12.66
CA TYR A 156 -1.99 -14.41 13.01
C TYR A 156 -0.62 -13.76 12.81
N VAL A 157 -0.38 -13.15 11.64
CA VAL A 157 0.89 -12.52 11.27
C VAL A 157 1.22 -11.27 12.11
N ARG A 158 0.22 -10.67 12.76
CA ARG A 158 0.41 -9.55 13.71
C ARG A 158 0.63 -9.99 15.16
N THR A 159 0.54 -11.29 15.48
CA THR A 159 0.83 -11.73 16.85
C THR A 159 2.31 -11.47 17.18
N PRO A 160 2.67 -11.13 18.44
CA PRO A 160 4.05 -10.88 18.83
C PRO A 160 4.98 -12.03 18.43
N TYR A 161 6.17 -11.68 17.93
CA TYR A 161 7.17 -12.64 17.45
C TYR A 161 8.56 -12.21 17.93
N ALA A 162 9.37 -13.16 18.38
CA ALA A 162 10.80 -12.96 18.54
C ALA A 162 11.52 -13.86 17.54
N PRO A 163 12.32 -13.28 16.63
CA PRO A 163 13.15 -14.09 15.75
C PRO A 163 14.19 -14.86 16.58
N PRO A 164 14.50 -16.12 16.21
CA PRO A 164 15.59 -16.86 16.81
C PRO A 164 16.89 -16.07 16.64
N GLN A 165 17.51 -15.63 17.73
CA GLN A 165 18.87 -15.10 17.72
C GLN A 165 19.81 -16.30 17.66
N ASP A 166 20.53 -16.42 16.53
CA ASP A 166 21.41 -17.52 16.17
C ASP A 166 20.76 -18.90 15.94
N ARG A 167 21.21 -19.54 14.86
CA ARG A 167 20.82 -20.89 14.43
C ARG A 167 21.11 -21.90 15.56
N GLY A 168 20.14 -22.20 16.41
CA GLY A 168 20.27 -23.36 17.28
C GLY A 168 19.40 -23.50 18.53
N GLN A 169 18.49 -22.60 18.86
CA GLN A 169 17.68 -22.79 20.08
C GLN A 169 16.19 -22.62 19.84
N ASN A 170 15.46 -23.70 20.17
CA ASN A 170 14.00 -23.81 20.32
C ASN A 170 13.53 -22.96 21.50
N GLN A 171 13.85 -21.67 21.52
CA GLN A 171 13.50 -20.80 22.63
C GLN A 171 12.02 -20.42 22.50
N THR A 172 11.17 -21.11 23.26
CA THR A 172 9.71 -20.92 23.25
C THR A 172 9.23 -19.83 24.21
N SER A 173 10.14 -19.14 24.91
CA SER A 173 9.74 -17.99 25.76
C SER A 173 10.86 -16.96 25.96
N ARG A 174 10.48 -15.68 26.11
CA ARG A 174 11.37 -14.56 26.46
C ARG A 174 10.70 -13.64 27.47
N ILE A 175 11.44 -13.27 28.51
CA ILE A 175 11.03 -12.22 29.44
C ILE A 175 11.71 -10.92 28.99
N VAL A 176 10.92 -9.92 28.64
CA VAL A 176 11.42 -8.57 28.31
C VAL A 176 11.16 -7.69 29.51
N ARG A 177 12.22 -7.09 30.06
CA ARG A 177 12.12 -6.11 31.14
C ARG A 177 12.26 -4.72 30.55
N THR A 178 11.20 -3.92 30.61
CA THR A 178 11.21 -2.54 30.14
C THR A 178 11.09 -1.60 31.33
N THR A 179 12.10 -0.74 31.51
CA THR A 179 12.08 0.29 32.55
C THR A 179 11.44 1.55 31.99
N LEU A 180 10.23 1.88 32.44
CA LEU A 180 9.55 3.14 32.13
C LEU A 180 9.43 3.93 33.44
N THR A 181 10.17 5.04 33.53
CA THR A 181 10.01 6.07 34.60
C THR A 181 9.77 5.47 36.00
N ASP A 182 10.81 4.82 36.55
CA ASP A 182 10.82 4.13 37.87
C ASP A 182 9.91 2.90 38.04
N ARG A 183 9.32 2.37 36.97
CA ARG A 183 8.62 1.07 36.96
C ARG A 183 9.32 0.08 36.03
N ILE A 184 9.60 -1.11 36.56
CA ILE A 184 10.03 -2.26 35.75
C ILE A 184 8.75 -2.98 35.32
N VAL A 185 8.46 -3.00 34.02
CA VAL A 185 7.44 -3.87 33.42
C VAL A 185 8.15 -5.13 32.95
N GLU A 186 7.72 -6.29 33.46
CA GLU A 186 8.19 -7.60 33.00
C GLU A 186 7.14 -8.21 32.08
N ASP A 187 7.39 -8.21 30.78
CA ASP A 187 6.54 -8.87 29.81
C ASP A 187 7.03 -10.29 29.55
N HIS A 188 6.16 -11.26 29.82
CA HIS A 188 6.40 -12.67 29.54
C HIS A 188 5.81 -13.04 28.18
N TYR A 189 6.67 -13.37 27.22
CA TYR A 189 6.25 -13.81 25.89
C TYR A 189 6.52 -15.31 25.75
N GLU A 190 5.51 -16.06 25.34
CA GLU A 190 5.65 -17.46 24.92
C GLU A 190 5.50 -17.52 23.39
N TYR A 191 6.56 -17.96 22.70
CA TYR A 191 6.61 -18.05 21.25
C TYR A 191 6.29 -19.48 20.79
N ARG A 192 5.53 -19.57 19.70
CA ARG A 192 5.14 -20.84 19.09
C ARG A 192 6.33 -21.44 18.32
N LEU A 193 6.54 -22.76 18.44
CA LEU A 193 7.52 -23.50 17.63
C LEU A 193 7.19 -23.36 16.12
N ASP A 194 8.19 -23.23 15.25
CA ASP A 194 8.04 -23.08 13.79
C ASP A 194 7.11 -21.94 13.33
N ASP A 195 6.92 -20.90 14.16
CA ASP A 195 5.98 -19.81 13.86
C ASP A 195 6.42 -18.99 12.64
N ARG A 196 7.72 -18.96 12.36
CA ARG A 196 8.31 -18.30 11.19
C ARG A 196 7.77 -18.91 9.89
N GLU A 197 7.82 -20.22 9.78
CA GLU A 197 7.38 -20.99 8.62
C GLU A 197 5.87 -20.80 8.38
N ILE A 198 5.07 -20.75 9.45
CA ILE A 198 3.63 -20.49 9.34
C ILE A 198 3.37 -19.07 8.80
N ARG A 199 4.02 -18.04 9.36
CA ARG A 199 3.87 -16.65 8.88
C ARG A 199 4.29 -16.52 7.43
N GLN A 200 5.41 -17.14 7.05
CA GLN A 200 5.87 -17.17 5.66
C GLN A 200 4.86 -17.87 4.75
N SER A 201 4.27 -18.99 5.18
CA SER A 201 3.22 -19.67 4.43
C SER A 201 2.00 -18.77 4.22
N ILE A 202 1.57 -18.04 5.26
CA ILE A 202 0.46 -17.09 5.17
C ILE A 202 0.76 -15.97 4.17
N ILE A 203 1.93 -15.33 4.27
CA ILE A 203 2.32 -14.25 3.36
C ILE A 203 2.42 -14.76 1.93
N ARG A 204 3.00 -15.95 1.72
CA ARG A 204 3.10 -16.57 0.40
C ARG A 204 1.73 -16.87 -0.20
N THR A 205 0.79 -17.42 0.58
CA THR A 205 -0.59 -17.66 0.14
C THR A 205 -1.28 -16.35 -0.25
N ILE A 206 -1.17 -15.31 0.58
CA ILE A 206 -1.73 -13.98 0.27
C ILE A 206 -1.13 -13.43 -1.02
N ALA A 207 0.21 -13.40 -1.14
CA ALA A 207 0.90 -12.87 -2.31
C ALA A 207 0.51 -13.64 -3.59
N ALA A 208 0.39 -14.97 -3.54
CA ALA A 208 -0.02 -15.79 -4.68
C ALA A 208 -1.41 -15.42 -5.21
N HIS A 209 -2.36 -15.10 -4.32
CA HIS A 209 -3.71 -14.68 -4.70
C HIS A 209 -3.83 -13.21 -5.11
N LEU A 210 -2.77 -12.41 -4.94
CA LEU A 210 -2.71 -11.02 -5.38
C LEU A 210 -2.04 -10.87 -6.75
N LYS A 211 -1.45 -11.92 -7.30
CA LYS A 211 -0.89 -11.89 -8.66
C LYS A 211 -1.99 -11.87 -9.72
N SER A 212 -1.69 -11.25 -10.86
CA SER A 212 -2.66 -11.06 -11.96
C SER A 212 -3.17 -12.37 -12.58
N ASP A 213 -2.34 -13.42 -12.52
CA ASP A 213 -2.55 -14.76 -13.08
C ASP A 213 -3.20 -15.75 -12.09
N SER A 214 -3.52 -15.31 -10.87
CA SER A 214 -4.22 -16.15 -9.90
C SER A 214 -5.63 -16.51 -10.37
N GLU A 215 -6.00 -17.80 -10.21
CA GLU A 215 -7.33 -18.32 -10.55
C GLU A 215 -8.44 -17.67 -9.70
N VAL A 216 -8.19 -17.48 -8.40
CA VAL A 216 -9.09 -16.80 -7.47
C VAL A 216 -8.39 -15.57 -6.91
N LYS A 217 -8.89 -14.38 -7.25
CA LYS A 217 -8.21 -13.12 -6.91
C LYS A 217 -8.62 -12.59 -5.54
N TRP A 218 -7.63 -12.27 -4.70
CA TRP A 218 -7.84 -11.60 -3.42
C TRP A 218 -7.60 -10.08 -3.49
N SER A 219 -7.27 -9.53 -4.67
CA SER A 219 -6.95 -8.11 -4.87
C SER A 219 -8.04 -7.15 -4.37
N ASP A 220 -9.30 -7.59 -4.34
CA ASP A 220 -10.46 -6.80 -3.89
C ASP A 220 -10.72 -6.86 -2.37
N LEU A 221 -9.80 -7.40 -1.58
CA LEU A 221 -9.87 -7.51 -0.12
C LEU A 221 -8.87 -6.57 0.56
N ASP A 222 -9.17 -6.16 1.79
CA ASP A 222 -8.29 -5.31 2.61
C ASP A 222 -7.27 -6.18 3.38
N PHE A 223 -6.07 -5.65 3.61
CA PHE A 223 -4.99 -6.35 4.31
C PHE A 223 -4.39 -5.49 5.43
N ASP A 224 -4.30 -6.06 6.63
CA ASP A 224 -3.72 -5.38 7.80
C ASP A 224 -2.51 -6.15 8.34
N PHE A 225 -1.33 -5.68 8.00
CA PHE A 225 -0.03 -6.12 8.52
C PHE A 225 0.55 -5.13 9.54
N THR A 226 -0.29 -4.32 10.19
CA THR A 226 0.18 -3.33 11.17
C THR A 226 0.94 -4.01 12.31
N GLY A 227 2.18 -3.59 12.56
CA GLY A 227 3.05 -4.15 13.58
C GLY A 227 3.55 -5.59 13.29
N ALA A 228 3.34 -6.10 12.07
CA ALA A 228 3.75 -7.45 11.72
C ALA A 228 5.27 -7.58 11.59
N TYR A 229 5.79 -8.74 11.97
CA TYR A 229 7.15 -9.17 11.64
C TYR A 229 7.14 -9.96 10.34
N LEU A 230 7.80 -9.44 9.30
CA LEU A 230 7.77 -9.93 7.93
C LEU A 230 9.18 -10.30 7.47
N ASP A 231 9.51 -11.59 7.54
CA ASP A 231 10.84 -12.09 7.18
C ASP A 231 10.90 -12.61 5.75
N ASN A 232 11.76 -12.02 4.93
CA ASN A 232 11.89 -12.28 3.50
C ASN A 232 10.57 -12.08 2.74
N ALA A 233 9.83 -11.01 3.04
CA ALA A 233 8.55 -10.74 2.40
C ALA A 233 8.73 -10.43 0.91
N ASP A 234 7.92 -11.09 0.08
CA ASP A 234 7.88 -10.91 -1.36
C ASP A 234 6.44 -10.65 -1.81
N PHE A 235 6.18 -9.39 -2.16
CA PHE A 235 4.95 -8.90 -2.76
C PHE A 235 5.19 -8.46 -4.21
N SER A 236 6.26 -8.92 -4.85
CA SER A 236 6.54 -8.52 -6.22
C SER A 236 5.46 -9.05 -7.17
N ASN A 237 5.08 -8.23 -8.16
CA ASN A 237 4.02 -8.51 -9.13
C ASN A 237 2.61 -8.70 -8.52
N THR A 238 2.36 -8.14 -7.34
CA THR A 238 1.04 -8.20 -6.69
C THR A 238 0.19 -6.95 -6.98
N ILE A 239 -1.14 -7.10 -6.92
CA ILE A 239 -2.11 -6.02 -7.15
C ILE A 239 -3.03 -5.91 -5.95
N PHE A 240 -3.03 -4.75 -5.30
CA PHE A 240 -3.93 -4.39 -4.22
C PHE A 240 -4.98 -3.39 -4.73
N ASN A 241 -6.22 -3.84 -4.95
CA ASN A 241 -7.34 -2.96 -5.33
C ASN A 241 -7.94 -2.22 -4.12
N LYS A 242 -7.72 -2.73 -2.91
CA LYS A 242 -8.20 -2.19 -1.64
C LYS A 242 -7.04 -1.80 -0.72
N ARG A 243 -7.35 -1.40 0.51
CA ARG A 243 -6.35 -0.82 1.42
C ARG A 243 -5.40 -1.91 1.90
N VAL A 244 -4.14 -1.55 2.05
CA VAL A 244 -3.13 -2.37 2.72
C VAL A 244 -2.34 -1.52 3.70
N SER A 245 -2.12 -2.07 4.89
CA SER A 245 -1.42 -1.41 5.99
C SER A 245 -0.20 -2.23 6.41
N PHE A 246 0.98 -1.63 6.30
CA PHE A 246 2.26 -2.08 6.85
C PHE A 246 2.72 -1.13 7.97
N GLU A 247 1.81 -0.34 8.54
CA GLU A 247 2.10 0.61 9.62
C GLU A 247 2.87 -0.10 10.74
N ARG A 248 4.05 0.42 11.09
CA ARG A 248 4.93 -0.13 12.13
C ARG A 248 5.36 -1.59 11.93
N ALA A 249 5.20 -2.14 10.72
CA ALA A 249 5.71 -3.46 10.39
C ALA A 249 7.24 -3.48 10.38
N GLU A 250 7.83 -4.61 10.73
CA GLU A 250 9.27 -4.86 10.67
C GLU A 250 9.55 -5.83 9.51
N LEU A 251 10.21 -5.34 8.46
CA LEU A 251 10.57 -6.10 7.28
C LEU A 251 12.06 -6.41 7.34
N LEU A 252 12.39 -7.71 7.46
CA LEU A 252 13.70 -8.21 7.84
C LEU A 252 14.13 -9.37 6.92
N GLY A 253 15.35 -9.88 7.14
CA GLY A 253 15.91 -11.00 6.38
C GLY A 253 16.77 -10.54 5.21
N LEU A 254 16.86 -11.36 4.17
CA LEU A 254 17.68 -11.07 2.98
C LEU A 254 17.04 -10.01 2.10
N SER A 255 15.70 -10.01 1.97
CA SER A 255 15.03 -9.01 1.13
C SER A 255 13.59 -8.72 1.53
N ALA A 256 13.17 -7.47 1.39
CA ALA A 256 11.78 -7.05 1.35
C ALA A 256 11.45 -6.54 -0.06
N ARG A 257 10.62 -7.27 -0.81
CA ARG A 257 10.40 -7.01 -2.23
C ARG A 257 8.97 -6.58 -2.54
N PHE A 258 8.87 -5.49 -3.29
CA PHE A 258 7.65 -4.86 -3.77
C PHE A 258 7.78 -4.50 -5.26
N ASP A 259 8.66 -5.19 -6.00
CA ASP A 259 8.91 -4.87 -7.41
C ASP A 259 7.64 -5.09 -8.23
N TYR A 260 7.33 -4.17 -9.14
CA TYR A 260 6.12 -4.24 -9.98
C TYR A 260 4.80 -4.33 -9.20
N VAL A 261 4.78 -4.02 -7.89
CA VAL A 261 3.53 -3.98 -7.12
C VAL A 261 2.64 -2.84 -7.61
N THR A 262 1.33 -3.06 -7.64
CA THR A 262 0.36 -1.99 -7.92
C THR A 262 -0.57 -1.79 -6.73
N PHE A 263 -0.49 -0.63 -6.09
CA PHE A 263 -1.44 -0.17 -5.08
C PHE A 263 -2.47 0.78 -5.72
N MET A 264 -3.67 0.28 -5.99
CA MET A 264 -4.77 1.07 -6.56
C MET A 264 -5.44 1.98 -5.52
N SER A 265 -5.33 1.62 -4.24
CA SER A 265 -5.89 2.35 -3.09
C SER A 265 -4.77 2.86 -2.20
N SER A 266 -5.12 3.68 -1.21
CA SER A 266 -4.18 4.19 -0.22
C SER A 266 -3.42 3.06 0.49
N VAL A 267 -2.11 3.23 0.61
CA VAL A 267 -1.20 2.33 1.32
C VAL A 267 -0.51 3.06 2.46
N ARG A 268 -0.30 2.37 3.58
CA ARG A 268 0.35 2.90 4.78
C ARG A 268 1.59 2.08 5.13
N PHE A 269 2.73 2.76 5.16
CA PHE A 269 4.02 2.31 5.68
C PHE A 269 4.47 3.20 6.85
N ASP A 270 3.52 3.91 7.47
CA ASP A 270 3.74 4.78 8.64
C ASP A 270 4.58 4.09 9.72
N GLY A 271 5.77 4.61 10.02
CA GLY A 271 6.67 4.02 11.02
C GLY A 271 7.17 2.61 10.72
N ALA A 272 6.99 2.11 9.49
CA ALA A 272 7.49 0.81 9.08
C ALA A 272 9.03 0.80 9.09
N GLN A 273 9.61 -0.35 9.39
CA GLN A 273 11.04 -0.54 9.56
C GLN A 273 11.55 -1.58 8.55
N PHE A 274 12.28 -1.12 7.54
CA PHE A 274 12.90 -1.93 6.50
C PHE A 274 14.37 -2.15 6.85
N TYR A 275 14.69 -3.32 7.40
CA TYR A 275 16.03 -3.71 7.85
C TYR A 275 16.48 -5.04 7.25
N SER A 276 15.88 -5.45 6.12
CA SER A 276 16.44 -6.52 5.28
C SER A 276 17.78 -6.09 4.67
N ASP A 277 18.58 -7.00 4.12
CA ASP A 277 19.79 -6.60 3.36
C ASP A 277 19.43 -5.73 2.13
N LEU A 278 18.33 -6.07 1.45
CA LEU A 278 17.80 -5.36 0.28
C LEU A 278 16.32 -5.01 0.48
N THR A 279 15.96 -3.75 0.26
CA THR A 279 14.56 -3.32 0.13
C THR A 279 14.34 -2.74 -1.26
N THR A 280 13.34 -3.24 -1.97
CA THR A 280 13.10 -2.86 -3.37
C THR A 280 11.63 -2.64 -3.66
N PHE A 281 11.36 -1.55 -4.37
CA PHE A 281 10.08 -1.11 -4.88
C PHE A 281 10.15 -0.84 -6.38
N ASP A 282 11.15 -1.36 -7.08
CA ASP A 282 11.38 -1.02 -8.49
C ASP A 282 10.14 -1.24 -9.34
N ASP A 283 9.85 -0.30 -10.24
CA ASP A 283 8.69 -0.34 -11.13
C ASP A 283 7.32 -0.41 -10.40
N ALA A 284 7.28 -0.14 -9.08
CA ALA A 284 6.03 -0.11 -8.33
C ALA A 284 5.13 1.06 -8.73
N LYS A 285 3.82 0.87 -8.59
CA LYS A 285 2.79 1.85 -8.91
C LYS A 285 1.95 2.17 -7.69
N PHE A 286 1.99 3.42 -7.27
CA PHE A 286 1.24 3.98 -6.14
C PHE A 286 0.16 4.92 -6.67
N LEU A 287 -1.02 4.37 -6.92
CA LEU A 287 -2.14 5.07 -7.58
C LEU A 287 -3.20 5.54 -6.57
N GLY A 288 -3.11 5.10 -5.32
CA GLY A 288 -4.00 5.50 -4.24
C GLY A 288 -3.92 6.99 -3.90
N ALA A 289 -5.00 7.55 -3.33
CA ALA A 289 -5.07 8.96 -2.93
C ALA A 289 -4.10 9.36 -1.80
N TYR A 290 -3.57 8.38 -1.05
CA TYR A 290 -2.70 8.65 0.09
C TYR A 290 -1.71 7.51 0.23
N ASN A 291 -0.46 7.76 -0.14
CA ASN A 291 0.64 6.80 -0.12
C ASN A 291 1.64 7.29 0.94
N ASN A 292 1.61 6.64 2.10
CA ASN A 292 2.20 7.20 3.30
C ASN A 292 3.38 6.37 3.80
N PHE A 293 4.53 7.03 3.93
CA PHE A 293 5.80 6.53 4.45
C PHE A 293 6.29 7.42 5.59
N CYS A 294 5.38 8.18 6.24
CA CYS A 294 5.73 9.03 7.36
C CYS A 294 6.45 8.24 8.45
N ASP A 295 7.56 8.76 8.99
CA ASP A 295 8.38 8.10 10.01
C ASP A 295 8.94 6.71 9.62
N ALA A 296 8.81 6.30 8.35
CA ALA A 296 9.36 5.01 7.90
C ALA A 296 10.89 5.04 7.92
N LYS A 297 11.50 3.91 8.25
CA LYS A 297 12.95 3.73 8.34
C LYS A 297 13.42 2.71 7.33
N PHE A 298 14.27 3.15 6.42
CA PHE A 298 14.90 2.37 5.37
C PHE A 298 16.38 2.20 5.72
N GLY A 299 16.68 1.13 6.46
CA GLY A 299 18.02 0.79 6.94
C GLY A 299 18.64 -0.42 6.25
N SER A 300 18.08 -0.87 5.11
CA SER A 300 18.73 -1.87 4.25
C SER A 300 20.03 -1.31 3.67
N LYS A 301 20.95 -2.20 3.27
CA LYS A 301 22.16 -1.78 2.56
C LYS A 301 21.80 -1.09 1.25
N HIS A 302 20.80 -1.61 0.55
CA HIS A 302 20.26 -0.99 -0.65
C HIS A 302 18.75 -0.80 -0.51
N ASN A 303 18.29 0.42 -0.69
CA ASN A 303 16.87 0.82 -0.66
C ASN A 303 16.52 1.40 -2.04
N ARG A 304 15.81 0.64 -2.87
CA ARG A 304 15.56 1.00 -4.28
C ARG A 304 14.09 1.32 -4.53
N PHE A 305 13.86 2.47 -5.16
CA PHE A 305 12.57 2.99 -5.63
C PHE A 305 12.68 3.40 -7.10
N ASP A 306 13.49 2.67 -7.87
CA ASP A 306 13.83 3.07 -9.24
C ASP A 306 12.62 2.87 -10.14
N GLN A 307 12.37 3.83 -11.03
CA GLN A 307 11.25 3.81 -11.97
C GLN A 307 9.86 3.68 -11.30
N VAL A 308 9.76 4.00 -10.01
CA VAL A 308 8.48 3.99 -9.29
C VAL A 308 7.58 5.09 -9.84
N GLU A 309 6.29 4.78 -10.00
CA GLU A 309 5.26 5.76 -10.33
C GLU A 309 4.37 6.06 -9.13
N PHE A 310 4.53 7.25 -8.57
CA PHE A 310 3.59 7.84 -7.62
C PHE A 310 2.59 8.72 -8.39
N ALA A 311 1.53 8.12 -8.94
CA ALA A 311 0.55 8.80 -9.77
C ALA A 311 -0.81 8.92 -9.08
N SER A 312 -0.94 9.95 -8.24
CA SER A 312 -2.19 10.26 -7.55
C SER A 312 -2.58 11.72 -7.76
N ALA A 313 -3.37 11.98 -8.80
CA ALA A 313 -3.66 13.34 -9.29
C ALA A 313 -4.12 14.32 -8.19
N ASP A 314 -4.89 13.85 -7.22
CA ASP A 314 -5.33 14.63 -6.04
C ASP A 314 -4.71 14.17 -4.71
N GLY A 315 -3.82 13.19 -4.77
CA GLY A 315 -3.29 12.53 -3.60
C GLY A 315 -1.96 13.04 -3.09
N ILE A 316 -1.50 12.38 -2.03
CA ILE A 316 -0.26 12.74 -1.33
C ILE A 316 0.66 11.53 -1.34
N THR A 317 1.91 11.77 -1.74
CA THR A 317 3.05 10.89 -1.45
C THR A 317 3.83 11.49 -0.31
N ASN A 318 3.81 10.82 0.86
CA ASN A 318 4.31 11.39 2.10
C ASN A 318 5.51 10.59 2.66
N PHE A 319 6.70 11.16 2.59
CA PHE A 319 7.95 10.73 3.22
C PHE A 319 8.37 11.70 4.34
N THR A 320 7.41 12.37 4.99
CA THR A 320 7.71 13.30 6.09
C THR A 320 8.35 12.53 7.25
N ASP A 321 9.43 13.07 7.82
CA ASP A 321 10.21 12.47 8.92
C ASP A 321 10.76 11.05 8.63
N SER A 322 10.74 10.58 7.38
CA SER A 322 11.32 9.27 7.02
C SER A 322 12.84 9.30 7.05
N GLU A 323 13.45 8.14 7.23
CA GLU A 323 14.90 7.97 7.32
C GLU A 323 15.38 6.95 6.29
N PHE A 324 16.41 7.31 5.51
CA PHE A 324 17.09 6.45 4.54
C PHE A 324 18.57 6.39 4.91
N GLY A 325 19.05 5.19 5.22
CA GLY A 325 20.45 4.89 5.52
C GLY A 325 20.97 3.71 4.69
N GLY A 326 22.07 3.10 5.14
CA GLY A 326 22.75 2.04 4.39
C GLY A 326 23.64 2.59 3.27
N ASP A 327 24.07 1.74 2.37
CA ASP A 327 25.01 2.10 1.31
C ASP A 327 24.29 2.97 0.24
N ASP A 328 23.04 2.61 -0.10
CA ASP A 328 22.30 3.23 -1.19
C ASP A 328 20.83 3.52 -0.87
N ALA A 329 20.38 4.72 -1.23
CA ALA A 329 18.97 5.09 -1.36
C ALA A 329 18.70 5.64 -2.77
N SER A 330 18.00 4.86 -3.58
CA SER A 330 17.83 5.13 -5.01
C SER A 330 16.38 5.45 -5.36
N PHE A 331 16.18 6.56 -6.07
CA PHE A 331 14.93 7.05 -6.67
C PHE A 331 15.18 7.41 -8.14
N GLU A 332 16.02 6.64 -8.83
CA GLU A 332 16.40 6.93 -10.20
C GLU A 332 15.19 6.78 -11.12
N SER A 333 14.98 7.75 -12.01
CA SER A 333 13.85 7.79 -12.94
C SER A 333 12.47 7.70 -12.28
N THR A 334 12.36 7.93 -10.97
CA THR A 334 11.08 7.91 -10.24
C THR A 334 10.19 9.06 -10.69
N GLN A 335 8.89 8.76 -10.84
CA GLN A 335 7.86 9.68 -11.30
C GLN A 335 6.96 10.09 -10.12
N PHE A 336 7.18 11.28 -9.57
CA PHE A 336 6.39 11.89 -8.51
C PHE A 336 5.30 12.81 -9.09
N LYS A 337 4.15 12.23 -9.45
CA LYS A 337 3.00 12.91 -10.07
C LYS A 337 1.83 13.14 -9.10
N SER A 338 2.01 12.79 -7.83
CA SER A 338 1.02 13.10 -6.79
C SER A 338 0.83 14.61 -6.66
N ARG A 339 -0.38 15.06 -6.27
CA ARG A 339 -0.64 16.49 -6.02
C ARG A 339 0.42 17.08 -5.08
N ASN A 340 0.74 16.37 -4.01
CA ASN A 340 1.80 16.74 -3.08
C ASN A 340 2.80 15.60 -2.90
N THR A 341 4.09 15.91 -3.04
CA THR A 341 5.21 15.03 -2.71
C THR A 341 6.01 15.67 -1.57
N LEU A 342 6.05 14.99 -0.42
CA LEU A 342 6.55 15.56 0.83
C LEU A 342 7.72 14.73 1.36
N PHE A 343 8.93 15.29 1.36
CA PHE A 343 10.13 14.80 2.06
C PHE A 343 10.48 15.74 3.23
N VAL A 344 9.45 16.29 3.89
CA VAL A 344 9.64 17.30 4.94
C VAL A 344 10.38 16.68 6.12
N ARG A 345 11.50 17.27 6.54
CA ARG A 345 12.37 16.73 7.60
C ARG A 345 12.84 15.28 7.38
N ALA A 346 12.79 14.79 6.15
CA ALA A 346 13.36 13.49 5.82
C ALA A 346 14.88 13.52 6.05
N LYS A 347 15.43 12.40 6.50
CA LYS A 347 16.87 12.22 6.69
C LYS A 347 17.36 11.21 5.66
N LEU A 348 18.11 11.69 4.67
CA LEU A 348 18.73 10.87 3.64
C LEU A 348 20.22 10.86 3.92
N HIS A 349 20.68 9.82 4.59
CA HIS A 349 22.05 9.70 5.10
C HIS A 349 22.75 8.42 4.66
N SER A 350 22.18 7.72 3.67
CA SER A 350 22.87 6.65 2.96
C SER A 350 24.18 7.16 2.37
N ASP A 351 25.18 6.28 2.20
CA ASP A 351 26.46 6.68 1.59
C ASP A 351 26.23 7.31 0.21
N ARG A 352 25.25 6.80 -0.55
CA ARG A 352 24.83 7.39 -1.83
C ARG A 352 23.31 7.54 -1.87
N THR A 353 22.86 8.71 -2.30
CA THR A 353 21.45 9.02 -2.55
C THR A 353 21.26 9.48 -3.99
N TRP A 354 20.42 8.79 -4.76
CA TRP A 354 20.18 9.09 -6.17
C TRP A 354 18.72 9.50 -6.43
N PHE A 355 18.54 10.64 -7.07
CA PHE A 355 17.31 11.13 -7.69
C PHE A 355 17.53 11.43 -9.17
N THR A 356 18.54 10.81 -9.76
CA THR A 356 18.95 11.03 -11.14
C THR A 356 17.77 10.73 -12.08
N ASP A 357 17.49 11.63 -13.02
CA ASP A 357 16.34 11.57 -13.94
C ASP A 357 14.95 11.54 -13.25
N ALA A 358 14.85 11.76 -11.94
CA ALA A 358 13.56 11.80 -11.24
C ALA A 358 12.73 13.00 -11.70
N THR A 359 11.42 12.80 -11.83
CA THR A 359 10.48 13.86 -12.25
C THR A 359 9.49 14.16 -11.14
N PHE A 360 9.38 15.42 -10.78
CA PHE A 360 8.44 15.95 -9.79
C PHE A 360 7.41 16.85 -10.48
N ASP A 361 6.27 16.27 -10.84
CA ASP A 361 5.22 16.89 -11.66
C ASP A 361 3.87 16.91 -10.91
N GLY A 362 3.88 17.53 -9.73
CA GLY A 362 2.73 17.71 -8.86
C GLY A 362 2.32 19.19 -8.72
N SER A 363 1.47 19.48 -7.74
CA SER A 363 1.26 20.88 -7.31
C SER A 363 2.37 21.36 -6.36
N THR A 364 2.83 20.48 -5.47
CA THR A 364 3.86 20.82 -4.48
C THR A 364 4.87 19.69 -4.32
N THR A 365 6.15 20.05 -4.34
CA THR A 365 7.27 19.21 -3.94
C THR A 365 8.01 19.90 -2.80
N SER A 366 8.15 19.22 -1.66
CA SER A 366 8.74 19.84 -0.47
C SER A 366 9.78 18.94 0.20
N PHE A 367 11.04 19.39 0.16
CA PHE A 367 12.17 18.91 0.93
C PHE A 367 12.45 19.82 2.13
N GLN A 368 11.44 20.54 2.61
CA GLN A 368 11.64 21.53 3.67
C GLN A 368 12.24 20.90 4.93
N GLY A 369 13.39 21.43 5.37
CA GLY A 369 14.08 20.98 6.58
C GLY A 369 14.66 19.57 6.51
N SER A 370 14.74 18.95 5.32
CA SER A 370 15.39 17.64 5.18
C SER A 370 16.91 17.76 5.31
N SER A 371 17.57 16.67 5.70
CA SER A 371 19.03 16.57 5.74
C SER A 371 19.51 15.53 4.75
N PHE A 372 20.47 15.91 3.91
CA PHE A 372 21.16 15.05 2.98
C PHE A 372 22.62 14.92 3.40
N ALA A 373 23.04 13.72 3.73
CA ALA A 373 24.40 13.36 4.12
C ALA A 373 24.84 12.11 3.34
N GLY A 374 26.07 11.67 3.56
CA GLY A 374 26.68 10.57 2.80
C GLY A 374 27.82 11.05 1.93
N GLU A 375 28.39 10.15 1.14
CA GLU A 375 29.47 10.46 0.20
C GLU A 375 28.96 11.23 -1.03
N ALA A 376 27.79 10.86 -1.54
CA ALA A 376 27.21 11.48 -2.74
C ALA A 376 25.68 11.64 -2.68
N VAL A 377 25.20 12.79 -3.13
CA VAL A 377 23.77 13.12 -3.29
C VAL A 377 23.58 13.65 -4.70
N ASP A 378 22.79 12.94 -5.52
CA ASP A 378 22.67 13.21 -6.95
C ASP A 378 21.22 13.50 -7.34
N PHE A 379 21.00 14.66 -7.94
CA PHE A 379 19.75 15.11 -8.56
C PHE A 379 19.96 15.44 -10.04
N ASP A 380 20.99 14.86 -10.67
CA ASP A 380 21.35 15.13 -12.05
C ASP A 380 20.18 14.79 -12.98
N ARG A 381 19.91 15.69 -13.94
CA ARG A 381 18.78 15.58 -14.88
C ARG A 381 17.40 15.48 -14.21
N ALA A 382 17.29 15.73 -12.91
CA ALA A 382 16.01 15.76 -12.23
C ALA A 382 15.15 16.93 -12.74
N LYS A 383 13.84 16.69 -12.86
CA LYS A 383 12.88 17.67 -13.39
C LYS A 383 11.92 18.10 -12.29
N PHE A 384 12.11 19.32 -11.78
CA PHE A 384 11.24 19.96 -10.81
C PHE A 384 10.21 20.85 -11.51
N GLN A 385 9.12 20.23 -11.95
CA GLN A 385 8.04 20.86 -12.72
C GLN A 385 6.83 21.23 -11.85
N ALA A 386 6.79 20.74 -10.61
CA ALA A 386 5.73 21.06 -9.67
C ALA A 386 5.59 22.57 -9.46
N LYS A 387 4.35 23.08 -9.40
CA LYS A 387 4.09 24.52 -9.27
C LYS A 387 4.86 25.18 -8.12
N ASN A 388 5.00 24.46 -7.01
CA ASN A 388 5.83 24.88 -5.88
C ASN A 388 6.86 23.80 -5.54
N THR A 389 8.13 24.09 -5.76
CA THR A 389 9.26 23.30 -5.27
C THR A 389 9.97 24.05 -4.16
N THR A 390 10.16 23.42 -3.00
CA THR A 390 10.85 24.03 -1.86
C THR A 390 11.87 23.09 -1.23
N PHE A 391 13.07 23.60 -1.03
CA PHE A 391 14.15 23.02 -0.24
C PHE A 391 14.39 23.86 1.03
N GLN A 392 13.51 24.80 1.38
CA GLN A 392 13.78 25.76 2.45
C GLN A 392 14.25 25.08 3.74
N LYS A 393 15.34 25.59 4.32
CA LYS A 393 15.98 25.04 5.52
C LYS A 393 16.53 23.61 5.38
N ALA A 394 16.60 23.06 4.18
CA ALA A 394 17.30 21.80 3.97
C ALA A 394 18.80 21.98 4.17
N GLU A 395 19.48 20.91 4.54
CA GLU A 395 20.92 20.87 4.75
C GLU A 395 21.54 19.77 3.91
N PHE A 396 22.55 20.12 3.13
CA PHE A 396 23.39 19.21 2.34
C PHE A 396 24.78 19.22 2.96
N SER A 397 25.13 18.16 3.69
CA SER A 397 26.40 18.04 4.43
C SER A 397 27.26 16.86 3.98
N GLY A 398 26.83 16.13 2.94
CA GLY A 398 27.58 15.02 2.36
C GLY A 398 28.84 15.44 1.58
N GLY A 399 29.57 14.47 1.02
CA GLY A 399 30.77 14.71 0.23
C GLY A 399 30.47 15.57 -1.00
N SER A 400 29.72 15.05 -1.96
CA SER A 400 29.32 15.76 -3.18
C SER A 400 27.80 15.87 -3.27
N THR A 401 27.30 17.05 -3.66
CA THR A 401 25.90 17.26 -4.05
C THR A 401 25.83 17.73 -5.50
N SER A 402 25.07 17.06 -6.35
CA SER A 402 24.95 17.43 -7.76
C SER A 402 23.49 17.64 -8.15
N PHE A 403 23.26 18.72 -8.91
CA PHE A 403 22.02 19.09 -9.59
C PHE A 403 22.34 19.37 -11.06
N THR A 404 23.33 18.69 -11.61
CA THR A 404 23.85 18.96 -12.95
C THR A 404 22.78 18.63 -13.98
N ASP A 405 22.55 19.54 -14.93
CA ASP A 405 21.55 19.39 -16.00
C ASP A 405 20.11 19.21 -15.47
N SER A 406 19.83 19.68 -14.25
CA SER A 406 18.49 19.64 -13.65
C SER A 406 17.62 20.83 -14.07
N ASP A 407 16.31 20.61 -14.11
CA ASP A 407 15.33 21.60 -14.56
C ASP A 407 14.43 22.08 -13.41
N PHE A 408 14.52 23.36 -13.05
CA PHE A 408 13.65 24.03 -12.08
C PHE A 408 12.66 24.95 -12.79
N LEU A 409 11.57 24.37 -13.27
CA LEU A 409 10.60 25.02 -14.18
C LEU A 409 9.25 25.35 -13.53
N GLY A 410 9.00 24.89 -12.30
CA GLY A 410 7.81 25.23 -11.54
C GLY A 410 7.64 26.74 -11.31
N GLU A 411 6.42 27.21 -11.08
CA GLU A 411 6.13 28.64 -10.83
C GLU A 411 7.02 29.22 -9.70
N TRP A 412 7.22 28.45 -8.63
CA TRP A 412 8.07 28.83 -7.50
C TRP A 412 9.10 27.76 -7.18
N THR A 413 10.37 28.16 -7.15
CA THR A 413 11.49 27.34 -6.65
C THR A 413 12.16 28.06 -5.48
N ARG A 414 12.21 27.44 -4.30
CA ARG A 414 12.72 28.06 -3.06
C ARG A 414 13.86 27.25 -2.46
N PHE A 415 15.07 27.78 -2.57
CA PHE A 415 16.28 27.36 -1.87
C PHE A 415 16.59 28.23 -0.64
N GLY A 416 15.70 29.14 -0.26
CA GLY A 416 15.98 30.08 0.83
C GLY A 416 16.29 29.38 2.16
N TYR A 417 17.34 29.84 2.83
CA TYR A 417 17.89 29.24 4.06
C TYR A 417 18.38 27.79 3.93
N VAL A 418 18.63 27.31 2.71
CA VAL A 418 19.35 26.04 2.50
C VAL A 418 20.80 26.19 2.94
N LYS A 419 21.38 25.13 3.48
CA LYS A 419 22.81 25.06 3.79
C LYS A 419 23.50 24.04 2.90
N PHE A 420 24.47 24.49 2.12
CA PHE A 420 25.39 23.65 1.39
C PHE A 420 26.71 23.58 2.17
N ASN A 421 26.79 22.61 3.08
CA ASN A 421 27.92 22.37 4.00
C ASN A 421 28.86 21.25 3.51
N GLY A 422 28.50 20.55 2.43
CA GLY A 422 29.29 19.46 1.85
C GLY A 422 30.59 19.92 1.19
N HIS A 423 31.44 18.99 0.76
CA HIS A 423 32.71 19.34 0.13
C HIS A 423 32.51 20.07 -1.20
N GLN A 424 31.57 19.62 -2.04
CA GLN A 424 31.28 20.23 -3.34
C GLN A 424 29.77 20.29 -3.62
N THR A 425 29.34 21.30 -4.38
CA THR A 425 27.97 21.40 -4.90
C THR A 425 27.98 21.84 -6.37
N SER A 426 27.31 21.10 -7.26
CA SER A 426 27.20 21.46 -8.68
C SER A 426 25.76 21.76 -9.05
N PHE A 427 25.53 22.90 -9.69
CA PHE A 427 24.33 23.27 -10.43
C PHE A 427 24.64 23.43 -11.92
N ASN A 428 25.72 22.82 -12.40
CA ASN A 428 26.19 23.03 -13.76
C ASN A 428 25.13 22.63 -14.78
N LYS A 429 24.99 23.39 -15.86
CA LYS A 429 24.00 23.13 -16.94
C LYS A 429 22.53 23.16 -16.50
N SER A 430 22.23 23.46 -15.23
CA SER A 430 20.85 23.47 -14.74
C SER A 430 20.06 24.65 -15.28
N THR A 431 18.74 24.48 -15.39
CA THR A 431 17.80 25.52 -15.83
C THR A 431 16.99 26.04 -14.66
N PHE A 432 17.06 27.35 -14.43
CA PHE A 432 16.21 28.09 -13.49
C PHE A 432 15.21 28.95 -14.27
N GLY A 433 14.05 28.36 -14.58
CA GLY A 433 13.06 28.95 -15.49
C GLY A 433 11.73 29.38 -14.86
N GLY A 434 11.50 29.07 -13.59
CA GLY A 434 10.26 29.43 -12.89
C GLY A 434 10.00 30.95 -12.79
N THR A 435 8.74 31.33 -12.58
CA THR A 435 8.33 32.72 -12.32
C THR A 435 9.11 33.34 -11.15
N ARG A 436 9.41 32.54 -10.13
CA ARG A 436 10.22 32.99 -8.99
C ARG A 436 11.15 31.92 -8.47
N VAL A 437 12.45 32.19 -8.58
CA VAL A 437 13.52 31.38 -8.00
C VAL A 437 14.20 32.17 -6.88
N ASN A 438 14.31 31.57 -5.70
CA ASN A 438 14.82 32.26 -4.51
C ASN A 438 15.87 31.42 -3.78
N PHE A 439 17.10 31.95 -3.72
CA PHE A 439 18.23 31.49 -2.93
C PHE A 439 18.49 32.40 -1.71
N GLY A 440 17.50 33.21 -1.31
CA GLY A 440 17.75 34.21 -0.29
C GLY A 440 17.98 33.60 1.09
N GLY A 441 19.04 34.01 1.77
CA GLY A 441 19.45 33.39 3.04
C GLY A 441 20.14 32.03 2.88
N THR A 442 20.35 31.53 1.65
CA THR A 442 21.12 30.30 1.43
C THR A 442 22.56 30.49 1.89
N GLU A 443 23.08 29.49 2.61
CA GLU A 443 24.47 29.44 3.07
C GLU A 443 25.28 28.52 2.14
N PHE A 444 26.21 29.10 1.39
CA PHE A 444 27.18 28.38 0.58
C PHE A 444 28.47 28.23 1.39
N ASN A 445 28.60 27.11 2.08
CA ASN A 445 29.68 26.82 3.02
C ASN A 445 30.64 25.74 2.52
N SER A 446 30.49 25.30 1.27
CA SER A 446 31.28 24.18 0.73
C SER A 446 32.77 24.40 0.87
N GLU A 447 33.48 23.38 1.36
CA GLU A 447 34.93 23.43 1.55
C GLU A 447 35.70 23.58 0.24
N GLY A 448 35.20 22.92 -0.81
CA GLY A 448 35.65 23.08 -2.19
C GLY A 448 34.94 24.24 -2.87
N GLU A 449 33.99 23.91 -3.75
CA GLU A 449 33.31 24.88 -4.60
C GLU A 449 31.82 24.56 -4.75
N THR A 450 30.99 25.62 -4.81
CA THR A 450 29.66 25.57 -5.42
C THR A 450 29.71 26.19 -6.81
N THR A 451 29.27 25.48 -7.85
CA THR A 451 29.40 25.96 -9.24
C THR A 451 28.06 25.99 -9.99
N PHE A 452 27.87 27.02 -10.82
CA PHE A 452 26.73 27.23 -11.72
C PHE A 452 27.19 27.34 -13.19
N TYR A 453 28.28 26.66 -13.54
CA TYR A 453 28.86 26.71 -14.88
C TYR A 453 27.85 26.24 -15.95
N ASN A 454 27.75 27.01 -17.04
CA ASN A 454 26.79 26.78 -18.12
C ASN A 454 25.32 26.73 -17.66
N ALA A 455 24.97 27.29 -16.50
CA ALA A 455 23.58 27.34 -16.05
C ALA A 455 22.73 28.33 -16.87
N LYS A 456 21.42 28.05 -16.95
CA LYS A 456 20.41 28.85 -17.64
C LYS A 456 19.53 29.57 -16.63
N PHE A 457 19.82 30.84 -16.37
CA PHE A 457 18.97 31.71 -15.56
C PHE A 457 17.98 32.44 -16.46
N VAL A 458 16.78 31.89 -16.64
CA VAL A 458 15.79 32.39 -17.62
C VAL A 458 14.46 32.84 -17.00
N GLY A 459 14.24 32.56 -15.71
CA GLY A 459 13.02 32.92 -14.99
C GLY A 459 12.78 34.44 -14.85
N ASP A 460 11.54 34.81 -14.50
CA ASP A 460 11.12 36.22 -14.40
C ASP A 460 11.82 36.96 -13.25
N ARG A 461 12.14 36.23 -12.16
CA ARG A 461 12.87 36.77 -11.02
C ARG A 461 13.68 35.69 -10.31
N ILE A 462 14.99 35.89 -10.26
CA ILE A 462 15.95 34.99 -9.62
C ILE A 462 16.73 35.78 -8.58
N SER A 463 16.63 35.41 -7.31
CA SER A 463 17.17 36.23 -6.21
C SER A 463 18.12 35.44 -5.31
N PHE A 464 19.36 35.91 -5.23
CA PHE A 464 20.43 35.51 -4.29
C PHE A 464 20.66 36.57 -3.19
N LYS A 465 19.73 37.52 -3.02
CA LYS A 465 19.79 38.50 -1.94
C LYS A 465 19.77 37.85 -0.56
N TRP A 466 20.60 38.34 0.34
CA TRP A 466 20.87 37.81 1.68
C TRP A 466 21.49 36.42 1.70
N SER A 467 21.97 35.89 0.57
CA SER A 467 22.78 34.67 0.58
C SER A 467 24.12 34.91 1.27
N ILE A 468 24.64 33.88 1.93
CA ILE A 468 25.90 33.91 2.67
C ILE A 468 26.91 33.06 1.90
N PHE A 469 28.01 33.69 1.47
CA PHE A 469 29.07 33.05 0.69
C PHE A 469 30.31 32.86 1.58
N ASN A 470 30.42 31.72 2.25
CA ASN A 470 31.59 31.38 3.08
C ASN A 470 32.61 30.55 2.30
N GLY A 471 32.15 29.63 1.45
CA GLY A 471 32.96 28.84 0.52
C GLY A 471 33.15 29.53 -0.83
N THR A 472 33.90 28.90 -1.74
CA THR A 472 34.07 29.39 -3.11
C THR A 472 32.79 29.15 -3.90
N VAL A 473 32.28 30.17 -4.59
CA VAL A 473 31.08 30.05 -5.45
C VAL A 473 31.34 30.63 -6.83
N SER A 474 31.20 29.81 -7.87
CA SER A 474 31.38 30.22 -9.26
C SER A 474 30.06 30.35 -10.01
N PHE A 475 29.88 31.50 -10.64
CA PHE A 475 28.86 31.79 -11.65
C PHE A 475 29.51 32.02 -13.02
N ASP A 476 30.66 31.38 -13.29
CA ASP A 476 31.40 31.58 -14.52
C ASP A 476 30.67 30.99 -15.73
N LEU A 477 30.66 31.74 -16.84
CA LEU A 477 30.17 31.32 -18.16
C LEU A 477 28.76 30.69 -18.10
N PRO A 478 27.72 31.37 -17.58
CA PRO A 478 26.35 30.92 -17.72
C PRO A 478 25.95 30.95 -19.20
N GLU A 479 25.06 30.04 -19.60
CA GLU A 479 24.48 30.07 -20.95
C GLU A 479 23.52 31.25 -21.09
N VAL A 480 22.73 31.52 -20.03
CA VAL A 480 21.80 32.66 -19.98
C VAL A 480 21.82 33.30 -18.60
N TRP A 481 21.83 34.64 -18.55
CA TRP A 481 21.82 35.44 -17.32
C TRP A 481 20.71 36.51 -17.33
N ALA A 482 19.48 36.11 -17.01
CA ALA A 482 18.31 36.99 -16.98
C ALA A 482 17.75 37.17 -15.56
N ASN A 483 17.38 38.42 -15.22
CA ASN A 483 16.66 38.79 -13.99
C ASN A 483 17.27 38.28 -12.67
N VAL A 484 18.60 38.14 -12.63
CA VAL A 484 19.33 37.69 -11.44
C VAL A 484 19.66 38.88 -10.52
N GLU A 485 19.27 38.77 -9.26
CA GLU A 485 19.42 39.80 -8.23
C GLU A 485 20.34 39.32 -7.09
N PHE A 486 21.34 40.14 -6.77
CA PHE A 486 22.26 40.03 -5.63
C PHE A 486 22.23 41.34 -4.83
N ASP A 487 22.81 41.36 -3.63
CA ASP A 487 22.89 42.56 -2.78
C ASP A 487 23.82 43.64 -3.34
N TRP A 488 24.73 43.26 -4.24
CA TRP A 488 25.61 44.18 -5.00
C TRP A 488 25.10 44.48 -6.43
N SER A 489 23.91 44.00 -6.82
CA SER A 489 23.36 44.25 -8.16
C SER A 489 23.16 45.76 -8.42
N ALA A 490 23.30 46.18 -9.68
CA ALA A 490 23.18 47.59 -10.07
C ALA A 490 21.82 48.24 -9.73
N LYS A 491 20.75 47.44 -9.63
CA LYS A 491 19.39 47.89 -9.28
C LYS A 491 19.18 48.10 -7.77
N VAL A 492 20.15 47.76 -6.92
CA VAL A 492 20.07 47.98 -5.46
C VAL A 492 20.37 49.47 -5.17
N PRO A 493 19.54 50.17 -4.36
CA PRO A 493 19.83 51.55 -3.96
C PRO A 493 21.21 51.68 -3.35
N TYR A 494 21.94 52.76 -3.68
CA TYR A 494 23.34 52.95 -3.27
C TYR A 494 23.57 52.78 -1.76
N GLU A 495 22.62 53.24 -0.93
CA GLU A 495 22.68 53.16 0.54
C GLU A 495 22.58 51.72 1.08
N MET A 496 22.10 50.77 0.28
CA MET A 496 21.89 49.36 0.65
C MET A 496 22.80 48.41 -0.15
N LYS A 497 23.68 48.95 -1.00
CA LYS A 497 24.49 48.16 -1.93
C LYS A 497 25.70 47.59 -1.20
N GLU A 498 25.80 46.26 -1.17
CA GLU A 498 26.96 45.57 -0.61
C GLU A 498 28.10 45.47 -1.63
N MET A 499 29.31 45.15 -1.15
CA MET A 499 30.43 44.79 -2.03
C MET A 499 30.32 43.31 -2.41
N LYS A 500 30.62 42.98 -3.67
CA LYS A 500 30.72 41.58 -4.11
C LYS A 500 31.85 40.90 -3.31
N PRO A 501 31.62 39.72 -2.71
CA PRO A 501 32.68 38.97 -2.05
C PRO A 501 33.76 38.48 -3.03
N ASP A 502 35.01 38.38 -2.56
CA ASP A 502 36.15 37.94 -3.38
C ASP A 502 36.11 36.44 -3.71
N ASN A 503 35.45 35.64 -2.88
CA ASN A 503 35.23 34.20 -3.07
C ASN A 503 34.06 33.87 -4.03
N VAL A 504 33.49 34.88 -4.68
CA VAL A 504 32.44 34.71 -5.70
C VAL A 504 32.99 35.09 -7.07
N SER A 505 33.14 34.12 -7.98
CA SER A 505 33.60 34.35 -9.36
C SER A 505 32.43 34.47 -10.35
N PRO A 506 32.59 35.20 -11.47
CA PRO A 506 33.78 35.95 -11.90
C PRO A 506 34.00 37.28 -11.15
N ASP A 507 35.19 37.87 -11.31
CA ASP A 507 35.51 39.22 -10.81
C ASP A 507 34.70 40.31 -11.50
N ILE A 508 34.50 40.17 -12.82
CA ILE A 508 33.69 41.09 -13.62
C ILE A 508 32.22 40.72 -13.47
N TRP A 509 31.37 41.69 -13.10
CA TRP A 509 29.96 41.45 -12.80
C TRP A 509 29.01 42.40 -13.54
N PRO A 510 27.90 41.92 -14.15
CA PRO A 510 27.45 40.52 -14.22
C PRO A 510 28.39 39.62 -15.06
N PRO A 511 28.31 38.28 -14.92
CA PRO A 511 29.17 37.34 -15.65
C PRO A 511 29.06 37.47 -17.16
N ALA A 512 30.16 37.22 -17.87
CA ALA A 512 30.14 37.05 -19.32
C ALA A 512 29.46 35.74 -19.68
N LEU A 513 28.62 35.76 -20.72
CA LEU A 513 27.92 34.56 -21.19
C LEU A 513 28.87 33.61 -21.93
N MET A 514 28.54 32.32 -21.96
CA MET A 514 29.21 31.35 -22.82
C MET A 514 29.07 31.76 -24.30
N GLU A 515 30.16 31.72 -25.06
CA GLU A 515 30.10 31.96 -26.51
C GLU A 515 29.32 30.82 -27.17
N SER A 516 28.27 31.16 -27.94
CA SER A 516 27.55 30.15 -28.71
C SER A 516 28.44 29.65 -29.84
N HIS A 517 28.91 28.40 -29.77
CA HIS A 517 29.38 27.73 -30.97
C HIS A 517 28.18 27.58 -31.91
N SER A 518 28.16 28.37 -32.97
CA SER A 518 27.19 28.22 -34.06
C SER A 518 27.39 26.85 -34.70
N ALA A 519 26.30 26.10 -34.87
CA ALA A 519 26.24 24.81 -35.55
C ALA A 519 26.56 24.88 -37.07
N GLU A 520 27.31 25.89 -37.52
CA GLU A 520 27.78 26.02 -38.90
C GLU A 520 29.13 25.31 -39.13
N ASP A 521 29.84 24.90 -38.06
CA ASP A 521 31.17 24.26 -38.18
C ASP A 521 31.11 22.71 -38.29
N ASP A 522 29.93 22.08 -38.12
CA ASP A 522 29.77 20.62 -38.19
C ASP A 522 29.45 20.09 -39.61
N GLU A 523 29.11 20.96 -40.58
CA GLU A 523 28.88 20.54 -41.98
C GLU A 523 30.17 20.48 -42.84
N GLU A 524 31.32 20.98 -42.37
CA GLU A 524 32.59 20.91 -43.13
C GLU A 524 33.44 19.65 -42.84
N SER A 525 33.01 18.74 -41.95
CA SER A 525 33.79 17.54 -41.60
C SER A 525 33.30 16.20 -42.19
N GLU A 526 32.13 16.15 -42.86
CA GLU A 526 31.69 14.94 -43.61
C GLU A 526 32.12 14.94 -45.10
N GLY A 527 33.01 15.85 -45.48
CA GLY A 527 33.54 15.90 -46.83
C GLY A 527 35.04 16.05 -46.84
N HIS A 528 35.81 15.03 -46.41
CA HIS A 528 37.06 14.59 -47.07
C HIS A 528 37.60 13.29 -46.43
N ASP A 529 37.85 12.33 -47.31
CA ASP A 529 38.55 11.02 -47.20
C ASP A 529 37.82 9.79 -46.61
#